data_AF-A0A7J4CQW1-F1
#
_entry.id   AF-A0A7J4CQW1-F1
#
_cell.length_a   1.000
_cell.length_b   1.000
_cell.length_c   1.000
_cell.angle_alpha   90.00
_cell.angle_beta   90.00
_cell.angle_gamma   90.00
#
_symmetry.space_group_name_H-M   'P 1'
#
loop_
_entity.id
_entity.type
_entity.pdbx_description
1 polymer ?
#
loop_
_entity_poly.entity_id
_entity_poly.type
_entity_poly.pdbx_seq_one_letter_code
_entity_poly.pdbx_strand_id
1 'polypeptide(L)'
;TIMSIFEENNIRVTTPTSIQIPLSFSVGDIAFYSQSDLEATKELLTQLINESGGKRVLMWEEGNTLNFGYLKVVDNVTELHYVSIEVGR
;
A
#
# COMPACT_ATOMS: atom_id res chain seq x y z
N THR A 1 9.68 0.42 -11.38
CA THR A 1 9.12 1.55 -10.60
C THR A 1 8.29 0.97 -9.46
N ILE A 2 7.87 1.72 -8.44
CA ILE A 2 7.00 1.17 -7.37
C ILE A 2 5.75 0.48 -7.96
N MET A 3 5.17 1.08 -9.00
CA MET A 3 4.00 0.55 -9.70
C MET A 3 4.22 -0.79 -10.41
N SER A 4 5.44 -1.07 -10.91
CA SER A 4 5.72 -2.31 -11.62
C SER A 4 5.59 -3.54 -10.71
N ILE A 5 5.80 -3.38 -9.40
CA ILE A 5 5.63 -4.44 -8.40
C ILE A 5 4.18 -4.92 -8.38
N PHE A 6 3.20 -4.01 -8.50
CA PHE A 6 1.80 -4.37 -8.53
C PHE A 6 1.38 -4.99 -9.87
N GLU A 7 1.91 -4.49 -10.99
CA GLU A 7 1.65 -5.03 -12.33
C GLU A 7 2.15 -6.47 -12.47
N GLU A 8 3.38 -6.75 -12.00
CA GLU A 8 3.98 -8.09 -12.00
C GLU A 8 3.17 -9.10 -11.16
N ASN A 9 2.45 -8.61 -10.14
CA ASN A 9 1.60 -9.43 -9.27
C ASN A 9 0.12 -9.46 -9.71
N ASN A 10 -0.23 -8.95 -10.91
CA ASN A 10 -1.61 -8.85 -11.40
C ASN A 10 -2.57 -8.10 -10.45
N ILE A 11 -2.05 -7.13 -9.69
CA ILE A 11 -2.82 -6.37 -8.71
C ILE A 11 -3.38 -5.11 -9.35
N ARG A 12 -4.70 -4.94 -9.23
CA ARG A 12 -5.35 -3.69 -9.61
C ARG A 12 -5.13 -2.63 -8.54
N VAL A 13 -4.31 -1.64 -8.86
CA VAL A 13 -4.19 -0.41 -8.07
C VAL A 13 -5.32 0.55 -8.45
N THR A 14 -5.97 1.16 -7.46
CA THR A 14 -7.05 2.13 -7.68
C THR A 14 -6.86 3.34 -6.78
N THR A 15 -6.88 4.54 -7.37
CA THR A 15 -6.85 5.80 -6.62
C THR A 15 -8.28 6.23 -6.32
N PRO A 16 -8.76 6.15 -5.06
CA PRO A 16 -10.10 6.59 -4.71
C PRO A 16 -10.18 8.12 -4.67
N THR A 17 -11.39 8.67 -4.84
CA THR A 17 -11.64 10.11 -4.68
C THR A 17 -11.54 10.55 -3.21
N SER A 18 -11.94 9.68 -2.28
CA SER A 18 -11.81 9.87 -0.83
C SER A 18 -11.81 8.53 -0.11
N ILE A 19 -11.25 8.50 1.10
CA ILE A 19 -11.21 7.31 1.97
C ILE A 19 -11.85 7.70 3.31
N GLN A 20 -12.96 7.05 3.65
CA GLN A 20 -13.65 7.22 4.94
C GLN A 20 -13.88 5.83 5.54
N ILE A 21 -12.92 5.37 6.35
CA ILE A 21 -12.93 4.04 6.96
C ILE A 21 -12.89 4.21 8.47
N PRO A 22 -13.74 3.50 9.24
CA PRO A 22 -13.85 3.70 10.69
C PRO A 22 -12.62 3.22 11.46
N LEU A 23 -11.83 2.28 10.91
CA LEU A 23 -10.59 1.78 11.50
C LEU A 23 -9.49 1.71 10.45
N SER A 24 -8.30 2.20 10.80
CA SER A 24 -7.11 2.10 9.96
C SER A 24 -5.90 1.64 10.77
N PHE A 25 -5.08 0.80 10.14
CA PHE A 25 -3.86 0.23 10.69
C PHE A 25 -2.72 0.50 9.72
N SER A 26 -1.71 1.22 10.17
CA SER A 26 -0.42 1.28 9.49
C SER A 26 0.33 -0.01 9.81
N VAL A 27 0.58 -0.82 8.79
CA VAL A 27 1.22 -2.14 8.91
C VAL A 27 2.70 -2.12 8.55
N GLY A 28 3.20 -0.98 8.08
CA GLY A 28 4.62 -0.76 7.85
C GLY A 28 4.90 0.55 7.11
N ASP A 29 6.11 1.05 7.27
CA ASP A 29 6.60 2.24 6.61
C ASP A 29 8.02 2.00 6.07
N ILE A 30 8.34 2.64 4.95
CA ILE A 30 9.68 2.63 4.39
C ILE A 30 9.97 3.94 3.67
N ALA A 31 11.23 4.36 3.70
CA ALA A 31 11.71 5.45 2.87
C ALA A 31 12.39 4.89 1.61
N PHE A 32 12.04 5.45 0.45
CA PHE A 32 12.60 5.10 -0.85
C PHE A 32 13.37 6.31 -1.41
N TYR A 33 14.68 6.34 -1.20
CA TYR A 33 15.55 7.44 -1.64
C TYR A 33 16.50 7.03 -2.77
N SER A 34 16.81 5.75 -2.89
CA SER A 34 17.73 5.25 -3.90
C SER A 34 17.43 3.81 -4.31
N GLN A 35 18.16 3.33 -5.32
CA GLN A 35 18.03 1.98 -5.83
C GLN A 35 18.33 0.90 -4.78
N SER A 36 19.13 1.19 -3.74
CA SER A 36 19.39 0.23 -2.66
C SER A 36 18.15 -0.09 -1.83
N ASP A 37 17.16 0.80 -1.83
CA ASP A 37 15.94 0.68 -1.02
C ASP A 37 14.86 -0.14 -1.74
N LEU A 38 15.11 -0.49 -3.02
CA LEU A 38 14.15 -1.21 -3.85
C LEU A 38 13.82 -2.59 -3.32
N GLU A 39 14.80 -3.35 -2.86
CA GLU A 39 14.54 -4.72 -2.40
C GLU A 39 13.70 -4.73 -1.12
N ALA A 40 13.98 -3.86 -0.16
CA ALA A 40 13.17 -3.71 1.05
C ALA A 40 11.74 -3.20 0.72
N THR A 41 11.62 -2.27 -0.24
CA THR A 41 10.30 -1.77 -0.68
C THR A 41 9.49 -2.86 -1.38
N LYS A 42 10.14 -3.68 -2.20
CA LYS A 42 9.50 -4.85 -2.84
C LYS A 42 9.01 -5.85 -1.80
N GLU A 43 9.81 -6.13 -0.79
CA GLU A 43 9.44 -7.06 0.28
C GLU A 43 8.19 -6.57 1.02
N LEU A 44 8.17 -5.31 1.44
CA LEU A 44 7.02 -4.69 2.11
C LEU A 44 5.75 -4.73 1.25
N LEU A 45 5.86 -4.35 -0.02
CA LEU A 45 4.72 -4.36 -0.94
C LEU A 45 4.24 -5.78 -1.27
N THR A 46 5.16 -6.74 -1.36
CA THR A 46 4.81 -8.15 -1.58
C THR A 46 4.05 -8.71 -0.38
N GLN A 47 4.46 -8.35 0.84
CA GLN A 47 3.73 -8.73 2.04
C GLN A 47 2.31 -8.13 2.05
N LEU A 48 2.17 -6.83 1.76
CA LEU A 48 0.86 -6.18 1.64
C LEU A 48 -0.04 -6.90 0.62
N ILE A 49 0.51 -7.23 -0.54
CA ILE A 49 -0.23 -7.93 -1.61
C ILE A 49 -0.71 -9.30 -1.14
N ASN A 50 0.15 -10.07 -0.47
CA ASN A 50 -0.19 -11.39 0.06
C ASN A 50 -1.31 -11.30 1.11
N GLU A 51 -1.23 -10.32 2.01
CA GLU A 51 -2.24 -10.10 3.06
C GLU A 51 -3.57 -9.57 2.51
N SER A 52 -3.55 -8.81 1.41
CA SER A 52 -4.74 -8.25 0.76
C SER A 52 -5.65 -9.29 0.10
N GLY A 53 -5.16 -10.53 -0.09
CA GLY A 53 -5.88 -11.55 -0.86
C GLY A 53 -6.01 -11.22 -2.36
N GLY A 54 -5.21 -10.26 -2.86
CA GLY A 54 -4.89 -10.10 -4.29
C GLY A 54 -5.94 -9.45 -5.19
N LYS A 55 -7.01 -8.84 -4.67
CA LYS A 55 -8.13 -8.36 -5.52
C LYS A 55 -8.01 -6.89 -5.93
N ARG A 56 -7.55 -6.03 -5.02
CA ARG A 56 -7.49 -4.58 -5.21
C ARG A 56 -6.64 -3.95 -4.12
N VAL A 57 -5.74 -3.07 -4.52
CA VAL A 57 -5.01 -2.18 -3.61
C VAL A 57 -5.44 -0.75 -3.89
N LEU A 58 -5.73 0.00 -2.84
CA LEU A 58 -5.96 1.43 -2.86
C LEU A 58 -4.62 2.15 -2.80
N MET A 59 -4.48 3.22 -3.57
CA MET A 59 -3.32 4.10 -3.50
C MET A 59 -3.79 5.53 -3.25
N TRP A 60 -3.13 6.24 -2.34
CA TRP A 60 -3.34 7.67 -2.13
C TRP A 60 -2.03 8.36 -1.74
N GLU A 61 -1.95 9.66 -2.00
CA GLU A 61 -0.77 10.47 -1.73
C GLU A 61 -1.04 11.40 -0.55
N GLU A 62 -0.05 11.54 0.33
CA GLU A 62 -0.08 12.51 1.42
C GLU A 62 1.30 13.18 1.54
N GLY A 63 1.41 14.40 0.99
CA GLY A 63 2.68 15.11 0.89
C GLY A 63 3.67 14.36 0.01
N ASN A 64 4.80 13.95 0.59
CA ASN A 64 5.83 13.14 -0.08
C ASN A 64 5.67 11.64 0.19
N THR A 65 4.50 11.20 0.67
CA THR A 65 4.25 9.81 1.03
C THR A 65 3.26 9.18 0.06
N LEU A 66 3.64 8.04 -0.52
CA LEU A 66 2.75 7.16 -1.26
C LEU A 66 2.20 6.09 -0.32
N ASN A 67 0.89 6.05 -0.12
CA ASN A 67 0.25 5.06 0.71
C ASN A 67 -0.41 3.98 -0.16
N PHE A 68 -0.27 2.73 0.26
CA PHE A 68 -0.90 1.58 -0.39
C PHE A 68 -1.63 0.74 0.65
N GLY A 69 -2.90 0.43 0.41
CA GLY A 69 -3.68 -0.32 1.39
C GLY A 69 -4.77 -1.20 0.79
N TYR A 70 -5.29 -2.10 1.61
CA TYR A 70 -6.43 -2.95 1.28
C TYR A 70 -7.51 -2.85 2.36
N LEU A 71 -8.73 -3.19 1.98
CA LEU A 71 -9.86 -3.24 2.89
C LEU A 71 -10.12 -4.66 3.35
N LYS A 72 -10.31 -4.83 4.66
CA LYS A 72 -10.70 -6.08 5.28
C LYS A 72 -11.97 -5.86 6.10
N VAL A 73 -12.82 -6.86 6.19
CA VAL A 73 -13.97 -6.85 7.10
C VAL A 73 -13.70 -7.85 8.21
N VAL A 74 -13.68 -7.38 9.45
CA VAL A 74 -13.53 -8.20 10.67
C VAL A 74 -14.67 -7.81 11.61
N ASP A 75 -15.45 -8.80 12.06
CA ASP A 75 -16.59 -8.59 12.96
C ASP A 75 -17.55 -7.47 12.51
N ASN A 76 -17.85 -7.43 11.21
CA ASN A 76 -18.67 -6.41 10.52
C ASN A 76 -18.10 -4.98 10.55
N VAL A 77 -16.85 -4.79 10.93
CA VAL A 77 -16.14 -3.52 10.86
C VAL A 77 -15.20 -3.53 9.66
N THR A 78 -15.29 -2.49 8.82
CA THR A 78 -14.35 -2.28 7.72
C THR A 78 -13.07 -1.67 8.26
N GLU A 79 -11.94 -2.34 8.00
CA GLU A 79 -10.60 -1.95 8.39
C GLU A 79 -9.77 -1.64 7.15
N LEU A 80 -9.01 -0.55 7.20
CA LEU A 80 -7.99 -0.20 6.21
C LEU A 80 -6.62 -0.60 6.74
N HIS A 81 -5.96 -1.55 6.08
CA HIS A 81 -4.59 -1.94 6.39
C HIS A 81 -3.69 -1.37 5.30
N TYR A 82 -2.66 -0.61 5.68
CA TYR A 82 -1.86 0.11 4.70
C TYR A 82 -0.39 0.26 5.07
N VAL A 83 0.44 0.38 4.04
CA VAL A 83 1.85 0.74 4.14
C VAL A 83 2.07 2.14 3.58
N SER A 84 3.11 2.80 4.10
CA SER A 84 3.51 4.14 3.68
C SER A 84 4.92 4.11 3.09
N ILE A 85 5.10 4.72 1.93
CA ILE A 85 6.39 4.85 1.26
C ILE A 85 6.72 6.34 1.17
N GLU A 86 7.66 6.81 1.99
CA GLU A 86 8.18 8.16 1.86
C GLU A 86 9.12 8.22 0.65
N VAL A 87 8.82 9.10 -0.30
CA VAL A 87 9.68 9.38 -1.45
C VAL A 87 10.35 10.73 -1.26
N GLY A 88 11.66 10.69 -0.98
CA GLY A 88 12.49 11.89 -0.89
C GLY A 88 12.79 12.47 -2.26
N ARG A 89 13.00 13.80 -2.30
CA ARG A 89 13.53 14.51 -3.46
C ARG A 89 15.03 14.29 -3.63
#